data_AF-S6F262-F1
#
_entry.id   AF-S6F262-F1
#
_cell.length_a   1.000
_cell.length_b   1.000
_cell.length_c   1.000
_cell.angle_alpha   90.00
_cell.angle_beta   90.00
_cell.angle_gamma   90.00
#
_symmetry.space_group_name_H-M   'P 1'
#
loop_
_entity.id
_entity.type
_entity.pdbx_description
1 polymer ?
#
loop_
_entity_poly.entity_id
_entity_poly.type
_entity_poly.pdbx_seq_one_letter_code
_entity_poly.pdbx_strand_id
1 'polypeptide(L)'
;MSLYRVKQFLWAIESNFKRIDYDYLRKYLNSDEIKLFDTLKHNDKHHCIRVCKDSILMKEQENIDVDDFKLAKAALLHDIGKSKFKLNIFEKSIVVLLDKATNGKINKYDNIKQIDIYYNHPKIGEKILRKYNYDEEFLQVIKQHHNYNYDNNNKILEIISKCDNKN
;
A
#
# COMPACT_ATOMS: atom_id res chain seq x y z
N MET A 1 -3.33 -10.63 -15.99
CA MET A 1 -3.48 -9.25 -15.46
C MET A 1 -4.94 -8.79 -15.28
N SER A 2 -5.89 -9.06 -16.20
CA SER A 2 -7.29 -8.59 -16.05
C SER A 2 -8.04 -9.19 -14.85
N LEU A 3 -7.88 -10.51 -14.62
CA LEU A 3 -8.58 -11.23 -13.54
C LEU A 3 -8.25 -10.71 -12.13
N TYR A 4 -6.98 -10.33 -11.89
CA TYR A 4 -6.55 -9.78 -10.59
C TYR A 4 -7.21 -8.44 -10.29
N ARG A 5 -7.33 -7.54 -11.28
CA ARG A 5 -8.01 -6.25 -11.08
C ARG A 5 -9.51 -6.41 -10.82
N VAL A 6 -10.17 -7.40 -11.42
CA VAL A 6 -11.57 -7.75 -11.12
C VAL A 6 -11.70 -8.26 -9.68
N LYS A 7 -10.80 -9.16 -9.27
CA LYS A 7 -10.74 -9.68 -7.89
C LYS A 7 -10.54 -8.55 -6.86
N GLN A 8 -9.61 -7.63 -7.11
CA GLN A 8 -9.36 -6.46 -6.28
C GLN A 8 -10.60 -5.56 -6.16
N PHE A 9 -11.32 -5.36 -7.27
CA PHE A 9 -12.55 -4.59 -7.27
C PHE A 9 -13.64 -5.24 -6.40
N LEU A 10 -13.83 -6.56 -6.52
CA LEU A 10 -14.79 -7.31 -5.69
C LEU A 10 -14.40 -7.26 -4.20
N TRP A 11 -13.12 -7.43 -3.89
CA TRP A 11 -12.61 -7.28 -2.52
C TRP A 11 -12.84 -5.89 -1.95
N ALA A 12 -12.66 -4.83 -2.76
CA ALA A 12 -12.94 -3.46 -2.34
C ALA A 12 -14.43 -3.24 -2.03
N ILE A 13 -15.34 -3.88 -2.77
CA ILE A 13 -16.77 -3.82 -2.48
C ILE A 13 -17.07 -4.55 -1.18
N GLU A 14 -16.60 -5.79 -1.03
CA GLU A 14 -16.85 -6.62 0.14
C GLU A 14 -16.26 -6.00 1.42
N SER A 15 -15.07 -5.39 1.33
CA SER A 15 -14.39 -4.79 2.49
C SER A 15 -15.15 -3.64 3.11
N ASN A 16 -15.98 -2.90 2.35
CA ASN A 16 -16.79 -1.80 2.89
C ASN A 16 -17.72 -2.23 4.04
N PHE A 17 -18.08 -3.52 4.09
CA PHE A 17 -19.00 -4.06 5.08
C PHE A 17 -18.29 -4.73 6.26
N LYS A 18 -16.95 -4.84 6.22
CA LYS A 18 -16.16 -5.54 7.24
C LYS A 18 -15.63 -4.55 8.28
N ARG A 19 -15.62 -4.94 9.56
CA ARG A 19 -14.99 -4.12 10.61
C ARG A 19 -13.45 -4.17 10.48
N ILE A 20 -12.80 -3.07 10.84
CA ILE A 20 -11.32 -3.04 10.94
C ILE A 20 -10.88 -3.80 12.19
N ASP A 21 -9.93 -4.72 12.02
CA ASP A 21 -9.34 -5.52 13.09
C ASP A 21 -8.23 -4.73 13.79
N TYR A 22 -8.61 -3.84 14.71
CA TYR A 22 -7.65 -3.02 15.45
C TYR A 22 -6.79 -3.84 16.41
N ASP A 23 -7.25 -5.01 16.85
CA ASP A 23 -6.44 -5.90 17.70
C ASP A 23 -5.27 -6.47 16.91
N TYR A 24 -5.46 -6.76 15.62
CA TYR A 24 -4.35 -7.09 14.72
C TYR A 24 -3.41 -5.91 14.50
N LEU A 25 -3.93 -4.69 14.27
CA LEU A 25 -3.08 -3.50 14.06
C LEU A 25 -2.18 -3.20 15.27
N ARG A 26 -2.72 -3.31 16.49
CA ARG A 26 -1.98 -3.03 17.74
C ARG A 26 -0.81 -3.98 18.00
N LYS A 27 -0.71 -5.09 17.27
CA LYS A 27 0.47 -5.98 17.32
C LYS A 27 1.72 -5.32 16.71
N TYR A 28 1.51 -4.43 15.74
CA TYR A 28 2.60 -3.88 14.91
C TYR A 28 2.67 -2.35 14.93
N LEU A 29 1.55 -1.67 15.19
CA LEU A 29 1.45 -0.22 15.17
C LEU A 29 1.28 0.35 16.57
N ASN A 30 2.03 1.42 16.87
CA ASN A 30 1.83 2.22 18.06
C ASN A 30 0.62 3.17 17.90
N SER A 31 0.29 3.93 18.95
CA SER A 31 -0.88 4.80 18.95
C SER A 31 -0.86 5.91 17.89
N ASP A 32 0.30 6.47 17.56
CA ASP A 32 0.43 7.53 16.56
C ASP A 32 0.38 6.95 15.13
N GLU A 33 0.94 5.76 14.95
CA GLU A 33 0.85 4.99 13.71
C GLU A 33 -0.59 4.53 13.43
N ILE A 34 -1.35 4.16 14.45
CA ILE A 34 -2.79 3.84 14.31
C ILE A 34 -3.58 5.09 13.91
N LYS A 35 -3.33 6.25 14.55
CA LYS A 35 -3.98 7.52 14.14
C LYS A 35 -3.68 7.83 12.67
N LEU A 36 -2.43 7.60 12.26
CA LEU A 36 -2.00 7.80 10.89
C LEU A 36 -2.73 6.81 9.95
N PHE A 37 -2.73 5.52 10.28
CA PHE A 37 -3.44 4.49 9.52
C PHE A 37 -4.95 4.80 9.38
N ASP A 38 -5.58 5.36 10.41
CA ASP A 38 -6.98 5.75 10.39
C ASP A 38 -7.33 6.89 9.43
N THR A 39 -6.32 7.61 8.94
CA THR A 39 -6.52 8.60 7.88
C THR A 39 -6.80 7.96 6.52
N LEU A 40 -6.51 6.66 6.32
CA LEU A 40 -6.81 5.94 5.08
C LEU A 40 -8.32 5.75 4.86
N LYS A 41 -8.73 5.47 3.63
CA LYS A 41 -10.10 5.01 3.38
C LYS A 41 -10.31 3.61 3.94
N HIS A 42 -11.56 3.30 4.26
CA HIS A 42 -11.92 2.01 4.83
C HIS A 42 -11.42 0.81 4.01
N ASN A 43 -11.57 0.86 2.68
CA ASN A 43 -11.07 -0.20 1.80
C ASN A 43 -9.56 -0.26 1.70
N ASP A 44 -8.87 0.88 1.74
CA ASP A 44 -7.41 0.93 1.75
C ASP A 44 -6.86 0.37 3.07
N LYS A 45 -7.56 0.57 4.20
CA LYS A 45 -7.21 -0.08 5.47
C LYS A 45 -7.29 -1.60 5.38
N HIS A 46 -8.38 -2.13 4.84
CA HIS A 46 -8.51 -3.59 4.62
C HIS A 46 -7.48 -4.13 3.63
N HIS A 47 -7.16 -3.37 2.59
CA HIS A 47 -6.08 -3.68 1.66
C HIS A 47 -4.75 -3.83 2.40
N CYS A 48 -4.34 -2.81 3.16
CA CYS A 48 -3.10 -2.85 3.93
C CYS A 48 -3.06 -4.03 4.93
N ILE A 49 -4.17 -4.35 5.59
CA ILE A 49 -4.25 -5.51 6.49
C ILE A 49 -4.07 -6.82 5.72
N ARG A 50 -4.66 -6.96 4.52
CA ARG A 50 -4.45 -8.16 3.68
C ARG A 50 -3.01 -8.26 3.20
N VAL A 51 -2.41 -7.16 2.73
CA VAL A 51 -1.00 -7.11 2.34
C VAL A 51 -0.12 -7.54 3.50
N CYS A 52 -0.34 -7.00 4.72
CA CYS A 52 0.39 -7.39 5.92
C CYS A 52 0.28 -8.90 6.22
N LYS A 53 -0.94 -9.46 6.19
CA LYS A 53 -1.15 -10.89 6.44
C LYS A 53 -0.47 -11.76 5.37
N ASP A 54 -0.59 -11.38 4.10
CA ASP A 54 0.05 -12.08 2.98
C ASP A 54 1.58 -11.97 3.04
N SER A 55 2.13 -10.84 3.49
CA SER A 55 3.58 -10.62 3.62
C SER A 55 4.18 -11.48 4.72
N ILE A 56 3.54 -11.57 5.89
CA ILE A 56 3.98 -12.47 6.96
C ILE A 56 3.90 -13.93 6.50
N LEU A 57 2.79 -14.32 5.87
CA LEU A 57 2.64 -15.69 5.35
C LEU A 57 3.70 -16.03 4.29
N MET A 58 3.98 -15.11 3.35
CA MET A 58 5.00 -15.31 2.32
C MET A 58 6.39 -15.46 2.94
N LYS A 59 6.74 -14.60 3.90
CA LYS A 59 8.00 -14.70 4.65
C LYS A 59 8.16 -16.09 5.29
N GLU A 60 7.13 -16.58 5.98
CA GLU A 60 7.13 -17.88 6.65
C GLU A 60 7.25 -19.04 5.65
N GLN A 61 6.49 -19.00 4.55
CA GLN A 61 6.47 -20.06 3.53
C GLN A 61 7.78 -20.15 2.75
N GLU A 62 8.40 -19.00 2.46
CA GLU A 62 9.64 -18.93 1.70
C GLU A 62 10.89 -18.91 2.61
N ASN A 63 10.71 -18.99 3.93
CA ASN A 63 11.76 -18.94 4.94
C ASN A 63 12.73 -17.75 4.75
N ILE A 64 12.16 -16.56 4.50
CA ILE A 64 12.91 -15.33 4.25
C ILE A 64 13.29 -14.69 5.59
N ASP A 65 14.58 -14.45 5.81
CA ASP A 65 15.09 -13.81 7.02
C ASP A 65 14.95 -12.29 6.95
N VAL A 66 13.85 -11.77 7.50
CA VAL A 66 13.59 -10.33 7.70
C VAL A 66 12.88 -10.11 9.04
N ASP A 67 13.02 -8.91 9.60
CA ASP A 67 12.33 -8.54 10.84
C ASP A 67 10.81 -8.46 10.63
N ASP A 68 10.05 -9.24 11.41
CA ASP A 68 8.59 -9.35 11.30
C ASP A 68 7.89 -8.02 11.58
N PHE A 69 8.40 -7.26 12.54
CA PHE A 69 7.79 -6.01 12.96
C PHE A 69 7.97 -4.93 11.90
N LYS A 70 9.18 -4.83 11.32
CA LYS A 70 9.51 -3.93 10.22
C LYS A 70 8.71 -4.30 8.96
N LEU A 71 8.62 -5.59 8.62
CA LEU A 71 7.82 -6.07 7.48
C LEU A 71 6.33 -5.75 7.65
N ALA A 72 5.73 -6.13 8.78
CA ALA A 72 4.32 -5.89 9.05
C ALA A 72 4.00 -4.39 9.08
N LYS A 73 4.84 -3.58 9.74
CA LYS A 73 4.66 -2.13 9.81
C LYS A 73 4.76 -1.47 8.44
N ALA A 74 5.73 -1.88 7.62
CA ALA A 74 5.87 -1.37 6.27
C ALA A 74 4.67 -1.77 5.41
N ALA A 75 4.19 -3.01 5.51
CA ALA A 75 2.99 -3.46 4.82
C ALA A 75 1.72 -2.71 5.25
N LEU A 76 1.56 -2.38 6.54
CA LEU A 76 0.42 -1.61 7.02
C LEU A 76 0.47 -0.13 6.63
N LEU A 77 1.66 0.44 6.43
CA LEU A 77 1.85 1.87 6.18
C LEU A 77 2.27 2.23 4.74
N HIS A 78 2.54 1.25 3.86
CA HIS A 78 3.00 1.50 2.48
C HIS A 78 2.11 2.47 1.72
N ASP A 79 0.81 2.38 1.97
CA ASP A 79 -0.23 3.11 1.26
C ASP A 79 -0.61 4.45 1.91
N ILE A 80 0.10 4.87 2.97
CA ILE A 80 -0.32 6.04 3.76
C ILE A 80 -0.39 7.33 2.96
N GLY A 81 0.32 7.43 1.84
CA GLY A 81 0.18 8.55 0.91
C GLY A 81 -1.24 8.76 0.41
N LYS A 82 -2.04 7.68 0.26
CA LYS A 82 -3.46 7.72 -0.17
C LYS A 82 -4.35 8.49 0.80
N SER A 83 -3.91 8.73 2.03
CA SER A 83 -4.60 9.61 2.98
C SER A 83 -4.74 11.06 2.47
N LYS A 84 -3.81 11.50 1.62
CA LYS A 84 -3.77 12.88 1.10
C LYS A 84 -4.92 13.19 0.16
N PHE A 85 -5.34 12.22 -0.64
CA PHE A 85 -6.51 12.32 -1.48
C PHE A 85 -7.22 10.97 -1.61
N LYS A 86 -8.42 10.91 -1.05
CA LYS A 86 -9.15 9.66 -0.88
C LYS A 86 -9.96 9.34 -2.15
N LEU A 87 -9.44 8.50 -3.05
CA LEU A 87 -10.19 8.04 -4.23
C LEU A 87 -11.36 7.13 -3.88
N ASN A 88 -12.55 7.39 -4.42
CA ASN A 88 -13.64 6.43 -4.31
C ASN A 88 -13.43 5.26 -5.29
N ILE A 89 -14.21 4.19 -5.13
CA ILE A 89 -14.06 2.97 -5.94
C ILE A 89 -14.22 3.28 -7.44
N PHE A 90 -15.19 4.14 -7.82
CA PHE A 90 -15.42 4.52 -9.21
C PHE A 90 -14.28 5.35 -9.79
N GLU A 91 -13.81 6.37 -9.06
CA GLU A 91 -12.65 7.19 -9.46
C GLU A 91 -11.40 6.33 -9.66
N LYS A 92 -11.12 5.42 -8.71
CA LYS A 92 -9.99 4.48 -8.79
C LYS A 92 -10.11 3.62 -10.05
N SER A 93 -11.29 3.06 -10.32
CA SER A 93 -11.52 2.24 -11.52
C SER A 93 -11.30 3.04 -12.81
N ILE A 94 -11.77 4.29 -12.89
CA ILE A 94 -11.55 5.16 -14.05
C ILE A 94 -10.05 5.41 -14.27
N VAL A 95 -9.31 5.78 -13.21
CA VAL A 95 -7.87 6.04 -13.33
C VAL A 95 -7.11 4.79 -13.78
N VAL A 96 -7.43 3.61 -13.23
CA VAL A 96 -6.82 2.33 -13.65
C VAL A 96 -7.10 2.01 -15.12
N LEU A 97 -8.33 2.24 -15.60
CA LEU A 97 -8.68 2.02 -17.00
C LEU A 97 -7.95 3.00 -17.92
N LEU A 98 -7.86 4.27 -17.53
CA LEU A 98 -7.14 5.31 -18.29
C LEU A 98 -5.63 5.04 -18.34
N ASP A 99 -5.02 4.69 -17.21
CA ASP A 99 -3.60 4.30 -17.12
C ASP A 99 -3.30 3.17 -18.09
N LYS A 100 -4.14 2.12 -18.07
CA LYS A 100 -4.01 0.97 -18.98
C LYS A 100 -4.23 1.36 -20.44
N ALA A 101 -5.27 2.14 -20.75
CA ALA A 101 -5.59 2.53 -22.13
C ALA A 101 -4.51 3.44 -22.75
N THR A 102 -3.78 4.17 -21.90
CA THR A 102 -2.75 5.11 -22.33
C THR A 102 -1.32 4.62 -22.13
N ASN A 103 -1.14 3.41 -21.59
CA ASN A 103 0.16 2.88 -21.17
C ASN A 103 0.92 3.88 -20.27
N GLY A 104 0.25 4.41 -19.25
CA GLY A 104 0.85 5.32 -18.27
C GLY A 104 1.05 6.76 -18.73
N LYS A 105 0.69 7.12 -19.97
CA LYS A 105 0.89 8.51 -20.48
C LYS A 105 0.07 9.55 -19.72
N ILE A 106 -0.95 9.16 -18.96
CA ILE A 106 -1.72 10.09 -18.13
C ILE A 106 -0.94 10.61 -16.91
N ASN A 107 0.18 9.98 -16.53
CA ASN A 107 1.00 10.41 -15.39
C ASN A 107 1.47 11.87 -15.48
N LYS A 108 1.59 12.41 -16.71
CA LYS A 108 1.96 13.83 -16.93
C LYS A 108 0.89 14.84 -16.47
N TYR A 109 -0.33 14.38 -16.17
CA TYR A 109 -1.43 15.21 -15.68
C TYR A 109 -1.52 15.12 -14.14
N ASP A 110 -0.39 15.25 -13.45
CA ASP A 110 -0.26 15.23 -11.99
C ASP A 110 -0.88 16.45 -11.31
N ASN A 111 -1.31 17.45 -12.07
CA ASN A 111 -2.18 18.52 -11.59
C ASN A 111 -3.60 18.00 -11.24
N ILE A 112 -4.02 16.86 -11.80
CA ILE A 112 -5.28 16.19 -11.45
C ILE A 112 -5.03 15.30 -10.23
N LYS A 113 -5.66 15.63 -9.10
CA LYS A 113 -5.45 14.95 -7.81
C LYS A 113 -5.62 13.42 -7.88
N GLN A 114 -6.56 12.95 -8.70
CA GLN A 114 -6.80 11.53 -8.89
C GLN A 114 -5.62 10.81 -9.56
N ILE A 115 -4.98 11.47 -10.52
CA ILE A 115 -3.82 10.95 -11.24
C ILE A 115 -2.60 11.05 -10.34
N ASP A 116 -2.39 12.20 -9.69
CA ASP A 116 -1.28 12.41 -8.76
C ASP A 116 -1.25 11.33 -7.68
N ILE A 117 -2.37 11.12 -6.98
CA ILE A 117 -2.39 10.13 -5.90
C ILE A 117 -2.16 8.71 -6.42
N TYR A 118 -2.64 8.38 -7.61
CA TYR A 118 -2.48 7.06 -8.19
C TYR A 118 -0.99 6.73 -8.41
N TYR A 119 -0.21 7.66 -8.98
CA TYR A 119 1.21 7.44 -9.27
C TYR A 119 2.16 7.79 -8.12
N ASN A 120 1.83 8.82 -7.34
CA ASN A 120 2.77 9.45 -6.40
C ASN A 120 2.49 9.16 -4.93
N HIS A 121 1.44 8.39 -4.58
CA HIS A 121 1.22 8.03 -3.17
C HIS A 121 2.41 7.36 -2.47
N PRO A 122 3.31 6.58 -3.12
CA PRO A 122 4.51 6.06 -2.44
C PRO A 122 5.41 7.20 -1.94
N LYS A 123 5.68 8.19 -2.81
CA LYS A 123 6.50 9.37 -2.47
C LYS A 123 5.80 10.28 -1.46
N ILE A 124 4.48 10.43 -1.56
CA ILE A 124 3.70 11.20 -0.59
C ILE A 124 3.74 10.50 0.78
N GLY A 125 3.62 9.17 0.80
CA GLY A 125 3.67 8.37 2.02
C GLY A 125 5.02 8.47 2.71
N GLU A 126 6.12 8.37 1.95
CA GLU A 126 7.47 8.60 2.48
C GLU A 126 7.62 10.00 3.09
N LYS A 127 7.14 11.06 2.41
CA LYS A 127 7.16 12.44 2.96
C LYS A 127 6.32 12.60 4.23
N ILE A 128 5.21 11.87 4.36
CA ILE A 128 4.39 11.87 5.58
C ILE A 128 5.17 11.20 6.72
N LEU A 129 5.77 10.04 6.45
CA LEU A 129 6.46 9.23 7.46
C LEU A 129 7.82 9.82 7.86
N ARG A 130 8.48 10.60 7.00
CA ARG A 130 9.71 11.33 7.32
C ARG A 130 9.56 12.33 8.47
N LYS A 131 8.32 12.66 8.86
CA LYS A 131 8.01 13.47 10.06
C LYS A 131 8.08 12.67 11.37
N TYR A 132 8.27 11.37 11.28
CA TYR A 132 8.37 10.42 12.38
C TYR A 132 9.76 9.77 12.38
N ASN A 133 10.07 9.03 13.44
CA ASN A 133 11.39 8.42 13.64
C ASN A 133 11.51 7.05 12.94
N TYR A 134 11.52 7.05 11.61
CA TYR A 134 11.78 5.86 10.79
C TYR A 134 13.18 5.88 10.20
N ASP A 135 13.82 4.71 10.10
CA ASP A 135 15.08 4.58 9.39
C ASP A 135 14.92 4.76 7.86
N GLU A 136 16.02 5.11 7.18
CA GLU A 136 15.99 5.39 5.75
C GLU A 136 15.61 4.16 4.92
N GLU A 137 15.97 2.95 5.36
CA GLU A 137 15.60 1.72 4.67
C GLU A 137 14.07 1.56 4.65
N PHE A 138 13.41 1.77 5.78
CA PHE A 138 11.95 1.74 5.89
C PHE A 138 11.32 2.80 4.98
N LEU A 139 11.83 4.03 5.00
CA LEU A 139 11.32 5.10 4.14
C LEU A 139 11.51 4.77 2.65
N GLN A 140 12.60 4.10 2.26
CA GLN A 140 12.80 3.62 0.88
C GLN A 140 11.81 2.53 0.50
N VAL A 141 11.53 1.56 1.39
CA VAL A 141 10.50 0.54 1.16
C VAL A 141 9.16 1.21 0.84
N ILE A 142 8.73 2.20 1.65
CA ILE A 142 7.49 2.94 1.41
C ILE A 142 7.54 3.70 0.08
N LYS A 143 8.65 4.37 -0.23
CA LYS A 143 8.79 5.16 -1.46
C LYS A 143 8.80 4.31 -2.73
N GLN A 144 9.33 3.09 -2.65
CA GLN A 144 9.66 2.25 -3.80
C GLN A 144 8.75 1.04 -3.95
N HIS A 145 7.71 0.85 -3.12
CA HIS A 145 6.86 -0.36 -3.18
C HIS A 145 6.18 -0.62 -4.54
N HIS A 146 6.06 0.39 -5.41
CA HIS A 146 5.63 0.22 -6.81
C HIS A 146 6.75 -0.22 -7.78
N ASN A 147 8.02 -0.06 -7.41
CA ASN A 147 9.19 -0.29 -8.24
C ASN A 147 9.96 -1.54 -7.78
N TYR A 148 9.46 -2.71 -8.18
CA TYR A 148 9.97 -4.01 -7.72
C TYR A 148 11.46 -4.27 -8.02
N ASN A 149 12.04 -3.59 -9.02
CA ASN A 149 13.44 -3.72 -9.42
C ASN A 149 14.37 -2.68 -8.77
N TYR A 150 13.86 -1.85 -7.85
CA TYR A 150 14.66 -0.77 -7.29
C TYR A 150 15.89 -1.30 -6.54
N ASP A 151 15.69 -2.29 -5.68
CA ASP A 151 16.75 -2.94 -4.92
C ASP A 151 16.41 -4.41 -4.71
N ASN A 152 17.05 -5.28 -5.50
CA ASN A 152 16.83 -6.73 -5.42
C ASN A 152 17.40 -7.36 -4.13
N ASN A 153 18.17 -6.61 -3.35
CA ASN A 153 18.70 -7.07 -2.07
C ASN A 153 17.76 -6.74 -0.90
N ASN A 154 16.83 -5.80 -1.07
CA ASN A 154 15.86 -5.46 -0.03
C ASN A 154 14.68 -6.43 -0.04
N LYS A 155 14.75 -7.46 0.82
CA LYS A 155 13.73 -8.50 0.92
C LYS A 155 12.38 -8.00 1.43
N ILE A 156 12.36 -6.97 2.27
CA ILE A 156 11.10 -6.35 2.73
C ILE A 156 10.38 -5.69 1.54
N LEU A 157 11.11 -4.93 0.73
CA LEU A 157 10.57 -4.31 -0.49
C LEU A 157 10.05 -5.38 -1.46
N GLU A 158 10.83 -6.44 -1.69
CA GLU A 158 10.44 -7.55 -2.56
C GLU A 158 9.10 -8.18 -2.12
N ILE A 159 8.98 -8.53 -0.83
CA ILE A 159 7.75 -9.14 -0.28
C ILE A 159 6.57 -8.17 -0.39
N ILE A 160 6.73 -6.92 0.03
CA ILE A 160 5.63 -5.93 0.02
C ILE A 160 5.16 -5.66 -1.40
N SER A 161 6.06 -5.47 -2.36
CA SER A 161 5.69 -5.26 -3.76
C SER A 161 4.92 -6.45 -4.36
N LYS A 162 5.31 -7.69 -4.05
CA LYS A 162 4.59 -8.88 -4.50
C LYS A 162 3.21 -9.00 -3.85
N CYS A 163 3.12 -8.81 -2.54
CA CYS A 163 1.88 -8.90 -1.79
C CYS A 163 0.90 -7.77 -2.13
N ASP A 164 1.38 -6.55 -2.35
CA ASP A 164 0.57 -5.41 -2.78
C ASP A 164 -0.03 -5.61 -4.17
N ASN A 165 0.78 -6.03 -5.16
CA ASN A 165 0.29 -6.29 -6.52
C ASN A 165 -0.78 -7.40 -6.56
N LYS A 166 -0.71 -8.37 -5.63
CA LYS A 166 -1.69 -9.45 -5.49
C LYS A 166 -3.03 -8.98 -4.88
N ASN A 167 -3.03 -7.91 -4.08
CA ASN A 167 -4.13 -7.49 -3.19
C ASN A 167 -4.96 -6.29 -3.65
#